data_AF-A0A7X6WFQ1-F1
#
_entry.id   AF-A0A7X6WFQ1-F1
#
_cell.length_a   1.000
_cell.length_b   1.000
_cell.length_c   1.000
_cell.angle_alpha   90.00
_cell.angle_beta   90.00
_cell.angle_gamma   90.00
#
_symmetry.space_group_name_H-M   'P 1'
#
loop_
_entity.id
_entity.type
_entity.pdbx_description
1 polymer ?
#
loop_
_entity_poly.entity_id
_entity_poly.type
_entity_poly.pdbx_seq_one_letter_code
_entity_poly.pdbx_strand_id
1 'polypeptide(L)' 'MDNKTLSFDQAMQRLQQVVNQLDSADLSLQESLKLFEEGLKLSSQCNLQLKEFEEKIDSITDEYKMKEESQDENPN' A
#
# COMPACT_ATOMS: atom_id res chain seq x y z
N MET A 1 4.71 21.46 -8.55
CA MET A 1 5.51 20.26 -8.80
C MET A 1 4.60 19.07 -8.54
N ASP A 2 4.35 18.27 -9.58
CA ASP A 2 3.36 17.20 -9.57
C ASP A 2 3.75 16.11 -8.57
N ASN A 3 3.14 16.16 -7.38
CA ASN A 3 3.27 15.16 -6.35
C ASN A 3 2.37 13.96 -6.75
N LYS A 4 2.75 13.26 -7.81
CA LYS A 4 2.05 12.05 -8.25
C LYS A 4 2.44 10.90 -7.32
N THR A 5 1.57 10.62 -6.35
CA THR A 5 1.59 9.37 -5.60
C THR A 5 1.64 8.21 -6.60
N LEU A 6 2.68 7.39 -6.52
CA LEU A 6 2.80 6.18 -7.33
C LEU A 6 1.62 5.23 -7.03
N SER A 7 1.14 4.51 -8.04
CA SER A 7 0.27 3.35 -7.79
C SER A 7 1.01 2.30 -6.95
N PHE A 8 0.27 1.41 -6.30
CA PHE A 8 0.85 0.33 -5.49
C PHE A 8 1.91 -0.47 -6.25
N ASP A 9 1.60 -0.93 -7.47
CA ASP A 9 2.52 -1.71 -8.28
C ASP A 9 3.79 -0.93 -8.62
N GLN A 10 3.67 0.37 -8.94
CA GLN A 10 4.81 1.23 -9.23
C GLN A 10 5.66 1.48 -7.98
N ALA A 11 5.04 1.71 -6.83
CA ALA A 11 5.73 1.91 -5.56
C ALA A 11 6.47 0.63 -5.14
N MET A 12 5.85 -0.53 -5.29
CA MET A 12 6.44 -1.83 -5.00
C MET A 12 7.59 -2.16 -5.95
N GLN A 13 7.42 -1.93 -7.25
CA GLN A 13 8.48 -2.12 -8.25
C GLN A 13 9.68 -1.21 -7.95
N ARG A 14 9.43 0.05 -7.58
CA ARG A 14 10.50 0.98 -7.19
C ARG A 14 11.19 0.53 -5.90
N LEU A 15 10.44 0.08 -4.90
CA LEU A 15 10.99 -0.42 -3.64
C LEU A 15 11.92 -1.61 -3.88
N GLN A 16 11.51 -2.55 -4.74
CA GLN A 16 12.35 -3.69 -5.13
C GLN A 16 13.66 -3.23 -5.80
N GLN A 17 13.59 -2.22 -6.67
CA GLN A 17 14.79 -1.63 -7.29
C GLN A 17 15.71 -0.99 -6.25
N VAL A 18 15.14 -0.26 -5.28
CA VAL A 18 15.90 0.36 -4.19
C VAL A 18 16.63 -0.69 -3.36
N VAL A 19 15.95 -1.77 -2.98
CA VAL A 19 16.55 -2.90 -2.24
C VAL A 19 17.70 -3.51 -3.05
N ASN A 20 17.47 -3.81 -4.34
CA ASN A 20 18.51 -4.37 -5.20
C ASN A 20 19.73 -3.43 -5.35
N GLN A 21 19.51 -2.12 -5.32
CA GLN A 21 20.60 -1.13 -5.37
C GLN A 21 21.35 -1.04 -4.04
N LEU A 22 20.66 -1.15 -2.91
CA LEU A 22 21.27 -1.18 -1.57
C LEU A 22 22.18 -2.40 -1.36
N ASP A 23 21.92 -3.51 -2.04
CA ASP A 23 22.76 -4.71 -2.01
C ASP A 23 24.03 -4.60 -2.87
N SER A 24 24.20 -3.50 -3.62
CA SER A 24 25.39 -3.29 -4.46
C SER A 24 26.63 -2.96 -3.63
N ALA A 25 27.75 -3.63 -3.93
CA ALA A 25 29.02 -3.46 -3.21
C ALA A 25 29.70 -2.10 -3.46
N ASP A 26 29.33 -1.39 -4.52
CA ASP A 26 29.96 -0.14 -4.96
C ASP A 26 29.22 1.13 -4.50
N LEU A 27 28.25 0.99 -3.59
CA LEU A 27 27.43 2.11 -3.15
C LEU A 27 28.18 3.03 -2.16
N SER A 28 28.21 4.33 -2.44
CA SER A 28 28.75 5.28 -1.46
C SER A 28 27.79 5.48 -0.29
N LEU A 29 28.33 5.83 0.88
CA LEU A 29 27.54 6.07 2.10
C LEU A 29 26.38 7.08 1.88
N GLN A 30 26.64 8.13 1.10
CA GLN A 30 25.64 9.15 0.81
C GLN A 30 24.52 8.62 -0.10
N GLU A 31 24.84 7.74 -1.04
CA GLU A 31 23.85 7.06 -1.89
C GLU A 31 23.05 6.03 -1.09
N SER A 32 23.71 5.26 -0.22
CA SER A 32 23.04 4.33 0.69
C SER A 32 21.99 5.04 1.54
N LEU A 33 22.33 6.22 2.08
CA LEU A 33 21.40 7.00 2.90
C LEU A 33 20.19 7.48 2.08
N LYS A 34 20.41 7.98 0.86
CA LYS A 34 19.32 8.43 -0.03
C LYS A 34 18.39 7.28 -0.40
N LEU A 35 18.95 6.14 -0.79
CA LEU A 35 18.16 4.95 -1.14
C LEU A 35 17.40 4.42 0.08
N PHE A 36 18.00 4.45 1.26
CA PHE A 36 17.32 4.03 2.49
C PHE A 36 16.13 4.94 2.81
N GLU A 37 16.29 6.26 2.75
CA GLU A 37 15.19 7.21 2.94
C GLU A 37 14.08 7.02 1.89
N GLU A 38 14.45 6.77 0.63
CA GLU A 38 13.51 6.47 -0.42
C GLU A 38 12.74 5.16 -0.15
N GLY A 39 13.44 4.11 0.25
CA GLY A 39 12.85 2.82 0.60
C GLY A 39 11.85 2.93 1.76
N LEU A 40 12.18 3.72 2.79
CA LEU A 40 11.25 3.99 3.90
C LEU A 40 9.98 4.70 3.43
N LYS A 41 10.11 5.70 2.55
CA LYS A 41 8.95 6.42 1.98
C LYS A 41 8.07 5.50 1.16
N LEU A 42 8.66 4.69 0.28
CA LEU A 42 7.94 3.74 -0.57
C LEU A 42 7.24 2.66 0.28
N SER A 43 7.91 2.12 1.28
CA SER A 43 7.33 1.13 2.21
C SER A 43 6.14 1.71 2.97
N SER A 44 6.27 2.93 3.50
CA SER A 44 5.17 3.64 4.16
C SER A 44 3.98 3.84 3.21
N GLN A 45 4.25 4.26 1.98
CA GLN A 45 3.23 4.47 0.96
C GLN A 45 2.51 3.18 0.56
N CYS A 46 3.22 2.04 0.44
CA CYS A 46 2.62 0.74 0.17
C CYS A 46 1.69 0.31 1.31
N ASN A 47 2.13 0.46 2.57
CA ASN A 47 1.32 0.12 3.73
C ASN A 47 0.05 0.98 3.82
N LEU A 48 0.15 2.27 3.51
CA LEU A 48 -1.02 3.16 3.50
C LEU A 48 -2.05 2.71 2.45
N GLN A 49 -1.60 2.41 1.23
CA GLN A 49 -2.49 1.95 0.16
C GLN A 49 -3.16 0.61 0.50
N LEU A 50 -2.44 -0.32 1.14
CA LEU A 50 -3.02 -1.59 1.60
C LEU A 50 -4.09 -1.35 2.66
N LYS A 51 -3.82 -0.48 3.64
CA LYS A 51 -4.78 -0.13 4.69
C LYS A 51 -6.05 0.50 4.13
N GLU A 52 -5.92 1.44 3.18
CA GLU A 52 -7.08 2.04 2.49
C GLU A 52 -7.89 1.00 1.71
N PHE A 53 -7.22 0.00 1.13
CA PHE A 53 -7.88 -1.08 0.40
C PHE A 53 -8.61 -2.05 1.35
N GLU A 54 -7.99 -2.41 2.47
CA GLU A 54 -8.59 -3.22 3.54
C GLU A 54 -9.85 -2.55 4.08
N GLU A 55 -9.77 -1.26 4.46
CA GLU A 55 -10.91 -0.49 4.97
C GLU A 55 -12.08 -0.46 3.97
N LYS A 56 -11.77 -0.36 2.67
CA LYS A 56 -12.79 -0.39 1.62
C LYS A 56 -13.44 -1.76 1.48
N ILE A 57 -12.67 -2.84 1.60
CA ILE A 57 -13.22 -4.21 1.58
C ILE A 57 -14.11 -4.44 2.79
N ASP A 58 -13.70 -4.00 3.98
CA ASP A 58 -14.49 -4.14 5.20
C ASP A 58 -15.83 -3.41 5.08
N SER A 59 -15.81 -2.15 4.63
CA SER A 59 -17.03 -1.36 4.40
C SER A 59 -17.98 -2.03 3.41
N ILE A 60 -17.45 -2.56 2.30
CA ILE A 60 -18.28 -3.28 1.32
C ILE A 60 -18.86 -4.53 1.99
N THR A 61 -18.04 -5.32 2.67
CA THR A 61 -18.46 -6.57 3.31
C THR A 61 -19.58 -6.33 4.34
N ASP A 62 -19.46 -5.27 5.14
CA ASP A 62 -20.47 -4.90 6.13
C ASP A 62 -21.78 -4.43 5.48
N GLU A 63 -21.70 -3.66 4.39
CA GLU A 63 -22.89 -3.28 3.60
C GLU A 63 -23.61 -4.51 3.02
N TYR A 64 -22.88 -5.54 2.59
CA TYR A 64 -23.48 -6.78 2.10
C TYR A 64 -24.15 -7.59 3.22
N LYS A 65 -23.52 -7.72 4.40
CA LYS A 65 -24.12 -8.41 5.55
C LYS A 65 -25.42 -7.75 6.01
N MET A 66 -25.46 -6.42 6.09
CA MET A 66 -26.66 -5.68 6.52
C MET A 66 -27.86 -5.86 5.58
N LYS A 67 -27.61 -6.13 4.28
CA LYS A 67 -28.67 -6.41 3.30
C LYS A 67 -29.23 -7.83 3.41
N GLU A 68 -28.45 -8.80 3.87
CA GLU A 68 -28.92 -10.18 4.08
C GLU A 68 -29.79 -10.29 5.34
N GLU A 69 -29.40 -9.64 6.44
CA GLU A 69 -30.15 -9.67 7.71
C GLU A 69 -31.52 -8.97 7.65
N SER A 70 -31.73 -8.08 6.68
CA SER A 70 -33.00 -7.37 6.49
C SER A 70 -34.02 -8.12 5.61
N GLN A 71 -33.73 -9.36 5.20
CA GLN A 71 -34.66 -10.21 4.42
C GLN A 71 -35.30 -11.36 5.21
N ASP A 72 -34.91 -11.59 6.48
CA ASP A 72 -35.43 -12.69 7.31
C ASP A 72 -36.62 -12.32 8.22
N GLU A 73 -37.01 -11.04 8.32
CA GLU A 73 -38.26 -10.66 8.97
C GLU A 73 -39.46 -10.79 8.02
N ASN A 74 -39.84 -12.04 7.70
CA ASN A 74 -41.17 -12.31 7.17
C ASN A 74 -42.11 -12.65 8.35
N PRO A 75 -42.99 -11.73 8.77
CA PRO A 75 -43.99 -12.04 9.79
C PRO A 75 -45.09 -12.85 9.11
N ASN A 76 -45.01 -14.18 9.25
CA ASN A 76 -46.15 -15.05 9.03
C ASN A 76 -47.09 -15.02 10.25
#